data_AF-Q9HFH3-F1
#
_entry.id   AF-Q9HFH3-F1
#
_cell.length_a   1.000
_cell.length_b   1.000
_cell.length_c   1.000
_cell.angle_alpha   90.00
_cell.angle_beta   90.00
_cell.angle_gamma   90.00
#
_symmetry.space_group_name_H-M   'P 1'
#
loop_
_entity.id
_entity.type
_entity.pdbx_description
1 polymer ?
#
loop_
_entity_poly.entity_id
_entity_poly.type
_entity_poly.pdbx_seq_one_letter_code
_entity_poly.pdbx_strand_id
1 'polypeptide(L)' 'MPKVVSVRFNEYYSNFISKELLESFLLDSTCDSPGILKLKLKPGYNLEQEGPYLLPPIRWLDSFEYNAEFDITCDVL' A
#
# COMPACT_ATOMS: atom_id res chain seq x y z
N MET A 1 -13.84 -11.97 -2.97
CA MET A 1 -12.71 -11.50 -2.15
C MET A 1 -12.90 -10.01 -1.92
N PRO A 2 -12.68 -9.50 -0.70
CA PRO A 2 -12.69 -8.07 -0.41
C PRO A 2 -11.77 -7.31 -1.37
N LYS A 3 -12.07 -6.05 -1.62
CA LYS A 3 -11.28 -5.18 -2.48
C LYS A 3 -10.75 -3.97 -1.72
N VAL A 4 -9.62 -3.45 -2.18
CA VAL A 4 -9.15 -2.12 -1.77
C VAL A 4 -10.13 -1.07 -2.28
N VAL A 5 -10.75 -0.35 -1.35
CA VAL A 5 -11.71 0.72 -1.63
C VAL A 5 -11.17 2.11 -1.34
N SER A 6 -10.06 2.21 -0.60
CA SER A 6 -9.44 3.49 -0.25
C SER A 6 -7.96 3.32 0.07
N VAL A 7 -7.15 4.31 -0.32
CA VAL A 7 -5.74 4.44 0.01
C VAL A 7 -5.51 5.85 0.57
N ARG A 8 -4.91 5.96 1.76
CA ARG A 8 -4.64 7.23 2.43
C ARG A 8 -3.15 7.40 2.68
N PHE A 9 -2.55 8.39 2.04
CA PHE A 9 -1.13 8.72 2.24
C PHE A 9 -0.92 9.57 3.49
N ASN A 10 -0.20 9.04 4.48
CA ASN A 10 0.21 9.75 5.69
C ASN A 10 1.55 10.49 5.45
N GLU A 11 2.54 9.78 4.90
CA GLU A 11 3.81 10.33 4.42
C GLU A 11 4.14 9.68 3.08
N TYR A 12 4.67 10.43 2.10
CA TYR A 12 5.04 9.82 0.83
C TYR A 12 6.06 10.68 0.09
N TYR A 13 7.24 10.12 -0.09
CA TYR A 13 8.33 10.72 -0.85
C TYR A 13 8.84 9.69 -1.85
N SER A 14 8.65 9.96 -3.14
CA SER A 14 9.19 9.14 -4.21
C SER A 14 9.49 10.02 -5.42
N ASN A 15 10.66 9.84 -6.02
CA ASN A 15 11.05 10.51 -7.25
C ASN A 15 10.55 9.79 -8.51
N PHE A 16 10.13 8.52 -8.38
CA PHE A 16 9.83 7.64 -9.51
C PHE A 16 8.34 7.31 -9.67
N ILE A 17 7.60 7.24 -8.57
CA ILE A 17 6.20 6.83 -8.56
C ILE A 17 5.39 7.94 -7.89
N SER A 18 4.41 8.52 -8.59
CA SER A 18 3.51 9.50 -7.99
C SER A 18 2.48 8.82 -7.06
N LYS A 19 1.91 9.59 -6.13
CA LYS A 19 0.84 9.10 -5.23
C LYS A 19 -0.35 8.57 -6.02
N GLU A 20 -0.74 9.29 -7.07
CA GLU A 20 -1.90 8.96 -7.90
C GLU A 20 -1.68 7.67 -8.69
N LEU A 21 -0.47 7.49 -9.23
CA LEU A 21 -0.12 6.26 -9.94
C LEU A 21 -0.17 5.06 -9.00
N LEU A 22 0.41 5.21 -7.81
CA LEU A 22 0.37 4.18 -6.78
C LEU A 22 -1.06 3.86 -6.35
N GLU A 23 -1.85 4.87 -6.03
CA GLU A 23 -3.25 4.72 -5.66
C GLU A 23 -4.04 3.96 -6.72
N SER A 24 -3.82 4.27 -8.01
CA SER A 24 -4.48 3.58 -9.12
C SER A 24 -4.11 2.10 -9.25
N PHE A 25 -2.90 1.70 -8.85
CA PHE A 25 -2.50 0.29 -8.83
C PHE A 25 -3.13 -0.46 -7.66
N LEU A 26 -3.33 0.22 -6.53
CA LEU A 26 -3.84 -0.39 -5.31
C LEU A 26 -5.36 -0.47 -5.29
N LEU A 27 -6.06 0.55 -5.77
CA LEU A 27 -7.52 0.52 -5.89
C LEU A 27 -7.98 -0.69 -6.70
N ASP A 28 -9.10 -1.28 -6.29
CA ASP A 28 -9.68 -2.50 -6.89
C ASP A 28 -8.82 -3.78 -6.79
N SER A 29 -7.61 -3.71 -6.22
CA SER A 29 -6.81 -4.90 -5.92
C SER A 29 -7.52 -5.76 -4.88
N THR A 30 -7.31 -7.08 -4.98
CA THR A 30 -7.91 -8.06 -4.07
C THR A 30 -7.17 -8.12 -2.75
N CYS A 31 -7.93 -8.22 -1.67
CA CYS A 31 -7.42 -8.48 -0.33
C CYS A 31 -7.90 -9.86 0.13
N ASP A 32 -7.12 -10.53 0.97
CA ASP A 32 -7.49 -11.84 1.50
C ASP A 32 -8.51 -11.74 2.66
N SER A 33 -8.59 -10.57 3.31
CA SER A 33 -9.53 -10.27 4.40
C SER A 33 -9.97 -8.81 4.35
N PRO A 34 -11.20 -8.47 4.78
CA PRO A 34 -11.58 -7.08 5.01
C PRO A 34 -10.81 -6.50 6.20
N GLY A 35 -10.62 -5.18 6.21
CA GLY A 35 -9.94 -4.45 7.28
C GLY A 35 -9.04 -3.32 6.79
N ILE A 36 -8.45 -2.61 7.75
CA ILE A 36 -7.46 -1.55 7.49
C ILE A 36 -6.06 -2.14 7.63
N LEU A 37 -5.21 -1.82 6.67
CA LEU A 37 -3.81 -2.20 6.60
C LEU A 37 -2.96 -0.94 6.61
N LYS A 38 -1.97 -0.86 7.48
CA LYS A 38 -0.99 0.23 7.49
C LYS A 38 0.31 -0.25 6.89
N LEU A 39 0.79 0.46 5.88
CA LEU A 39 2.08 0.21 5.27
C LEU A 39 3.05 1.32 5.63
N LYS A 40 4.24 0.93 6.08
CA LYS A 40 5.37 1.83 6.25
C LYS A 40 6.57 1.29 5.48
N LEU A 41 6.89 1.99 4.40
CA LEU A 41 8.07 1.77 3.58
C LEU A 41 9.21 2.61 4.14
N LYS A 42 10.31 1.95 4.45
CA LYS A 42 11.57 2.55 4.87
C LYS A 42 12.62 2.39 3.75
N PRO A 43 13.61 3.31 3.66
CA PRO A 43 14.73 3.19 2.74
C PRO A 43 15.39 1.81 2.78
N GLY A 44 15.86 1.35 1.62
CA GLY A 44 16.49 0.04 1.48
C GLY A 44 15.51 -1.13 1.47
N TYR A 45 14.30 -0.93 0.90
CA TYR A 45 13.32 -1.98 0.65
C TYR A 45 12.70 -2.63 1.90
N ASN A 46 12.70 -1.90 3.02
CA ASN A 46 12.10 -2.40 4.27
C ASN A 46 10.61 -2.03 4.30
N LEU A 47 9.75 -3.04 4.17
CA LEU A 47 8.30 -2.92 4.33
C LEU A 47 7.90 -3.36 5.75
N GLU A 48 7.36 -2.43 6.52
CA GLU A 48 6.61 -2.71 7.75
C GLU A 48 5.12 -2.69 7.43
N GLN A 49 4.41 -3.71 7.90
CA GLN A 49 2.99 -3.88 7.66
C GLN A 49 2.27 -4.22 8.96
N GLU A 50 1.19 -3.49 9.25
CA GLU A 50 0.26 -3.81 10.33
C GLU A 50 -1.14 -4.05 9.76
N GLY A 51 -1.78 -5.15 10.13
CA GLY A 51 -3.15 -5.45 9.71
C GLY A 51 -3.47 -6.94 9.65
N PRO A 52 -4.72 -7.29 9.26
CA PRO A 52 -5.22 -8.66 9.36
C PRO A 52 -4.78 -9.59 8.22
N TYR A 53 -4.14 -9.08 7.16
CA TYR A 53 -3.70 -9.88 6.01
C TYR A 53 -2.39 -9.32 5.44
N LEU A 54 -1.65 -10.12 4.66
CA LEU A 54 -0.44 -9.70 3.96
C LEU A 54 -0.78 -9.22 2.55
N LEU A 55 -0.19 -8.10 2.12
CA LEU A 55 -0.26 -7.75 0.70
C LEU A 55 0.50 -8.77 -0.14
N PRO A 56 0.01 -9.11 -1.35
CA PRO A 56 0.80 -9.86 -2.29
C PRO A 56 2.11 -9.11 -2.62
N PRO A 57 3.19 -9.81 -3.03
CA PRO A 57 4.44 -9.16 -3.35
C PRO A 57 4.25 -8.06 -4.40
N ILE A 58 4.64 -6.84 -4.07
CA ILE A 58 4.40 -5.68 -4.93
C ILE A 58 5.71 -5.23 -5.57
N ARG A 59 5.85 -5.46 -6.88
CA ARG A 59 7.10 -5.21 -7.62
C ARG A 59 7.57 -3.76 -7.64
N TRP A 60 6.67 -2.79 -7.49
CA TRP A 60 7.05 -1.37 -7.51
C TRP A 60 7.61 -0.89 -6.15
N LEU A 61 7.50 -1.69 -5.09
CA LEU A 61 8.18 -1.43 -3.81
C LEU A 61 9.71 -1.45 -3.97
N ASP A 62 10.22 -2.17 -4.97
CA ASP A 62 11.64 -2.23 -5.31
C ASP A 62 12.17 -0.93 -5.92
N SER A 63 11.33 0.10 -6.11
CA SER A 63 11.74 1.42 -6.61
C SER A 63 11.64 2.51 -5.55
N PHE A 64 11.43 2.13 -4.29
CA PHE A 64 11.18 3.05 -3.19
C PHE A 64 12.48 3.47 -2.49
N GLU A 65 12.90 4.72 -2.70
CA GLU A 65 14.18 5.25 -2.18
C GLU A 65 14.05 5.93 -0.80
N TYR A 66 12.85 6.41 -0.45
CA TYR A 66 12.60 7.20 0.75
C TYR A 66 11.49 6.61 1.62
N ASN A 67 11.23 7.25 2.76
CA ASN A 67 10.11 6.84 3.60
C ASN A 67 8.76 7.10 2.91
N ALA A 68 7.84 6.14 3.02
CA ALA A 68 6.42 6.37 2.81
C ALA A 68 5.59 5.63 3.85
N GLU A 69 4.49 6.21 4.25
CA GLU A 69 3.53 5.66 5.18
C GLU A 69 2.11 5.89 4.64
N PHE A 70 1.32 4.84 4.52
CA PHE A 70 -0.05 4.95 4.01
C PHE A 70 -0.94 3.82 4.52
N ASP A 71 -2.23 4.13 4.62
CA ASP A 71 -3.26 3.21 5.07
C ASP A 71 -4.08 2.73 3.86
N ILE A 72 -4.35 1.43 3.79
CA ILE A 72 -5.20 0.79 2.78
C ILE A 72 -6.44 0.24 3.48
N THR A 73 -7.63 0.57 2.97
CA THR A 73 -8.89 0.01 3.47
C THR A 73 -9.40 -1.04 2.48
N CYS A 74 -9.59 -2.26 2.97
CA CYS A 74 -10.23 -3.34 2.24
C CYS A 74 -11.64 -3.60 2.75
N ASP A 75 -12.60 -3.62 1.85
CA ASP A 75 -14.00 -3.84 2.18
C ASP A 75 -14.61 -4.97 1.33
N VAL A 76 -15.65 -5.58 1.87
CA VAL A 76 -16.50 -6.53 1.14
C VAL A 76 -17.50 -5.71 0.36
N LEU A 77 -17.12 -5.28 -0.85
CA LEU A 77 -18.06 -4.64 -1.80
C LEU A 77 -19.32 -5.49 -2.00
#